data_AF-A0A957Q3K2-F1
#
_entry.id   AF-A0A957Q3K2-F1
#
_cell.length_a   1.000
_cell.length_b   1.000
_cell.length_c   1.000
_cell.angle_alpha   90.00
_cell.angle_beta   90.00
_cell.angle_gamma   90.00
#
_symmetry.space_group_name_H-M   'P 1'
#
loop_
_entity.id
_entity.type
_entity.pdbx_description
1 polymer ?
#
loop_
_entity_poly.entity_id
_entity_poly.type
_entity_poly.pdbx_seq_one_letter_code
_entity_poly.pdbx_strand_id
1 'polypeptide(L)'
;MNKLIQPRWRAMTLLTILVLLWTTVTPAVTRAQASMPLVEEPNITTVPETEPTVTAAAAAADCSNSPFGGLLLVGAEREIFVSYRGGTAPHQGELIATRLDLTDAGKFQPQATWFGSTTDAALGNVTDPAATVADLNADGKFEFVQAFRDANGEYRLAAQSNSAGSDTWQGTARNQQYFATAAGNLTRSAGGDQEIAVVSRSPVDSLNVHLINGASDGGLPGDPLPLGLWRSVEN
;
A
#
# COMPACT_ATOMS: atom_id res chain seq x y z
N MET A 1 72.35 37.83 2.14
CA MET A 1 72.15 37.04 0.91
C MET A 1 70.86 36.25 1.05
N ASN A 2 69.72 36.84 0.64
CA ASN A 2 68.40 36.21 0.75
C ASN A 2 68.01 35.63 -0.62
N LYS A 3 67.91 34.30 -0.70
CA LYS A 3 67.36 33.59 -1.86
C LYS A 3 65.84 33.62 -1.79
N LEU A 4 65.21 34.35 -2.70
CA LEU A 4 63.79 34.20 -3.02
C LEU A 4 63.56 32.84 -3.71
N ILE A 5 62.66 32.04 -3.14
CA ILE A 5 62.10 30.83 -3.76
C ILE A 5 60.71 31.20 -4.26
N GLN A 6 60.48 31.13 -5.58
CA GLN A 6 59.14 31.25 -6.17
C GLN A 6 58.54 29.86 -6.40
N PRO A 7 57.27 29.61 -6.02
CA PRO A 7 56.55 28.41 -6.44
C PRO A 7 55.81 28.65 -7.76
N ARG A 8 56.30 28.04 -8.85
CA ARG A 8 55.59 27.94 -10.15
C ARG A 8 54.76 26.65 -10.21
N TRP A 9 53.59 26.61 -9.58
CA TRP A 9 52.64 25.49 -9.72
C TRP A 9 51.19 26.01 -9.72
N ARG A 10 50.80 26.71 -10.79
CA ARG A 10 49.39 27.02 -11.11
C ARG A 10 49.22 27.13 -12.62
N ALA A 11 49.23 26.00 -13.33
CA ALA A 11 48.86 26.01 -14.76
C ALA A 11 48.38 24.65 -15.31
N MET A 12 48.08 23.65 -14.47
CA MET A 12 47.81 22.29 -14.97
C MET A 12 46.67 21.59 -14.22
N THR A 13 45.61 22.33 -13.87
CA THR A 13 44.40 21.78 -13.24
C THR A 13 43.12 22.39 -13.80
N LEU A 14 43.18 23.04 -14.97
CA LEU A 14 42.00 23.60 -15.65
C LEU A 14 41.66 22.92 -16.98
N LEU A 15 42.43 21.91 -17.42
CA LEU A 15 42.22 21.20 -18.70
C LEU A 15 41.67 19.78 -18.52
N THR A 16 41.13 19.44 -17.35
CA THR A 16 40.43 18.17 -17.11
C THR A 16 38.93 18.35 -16.90
N ILE A 17 38.44 19.60 -16.84
CA ILE A 17 37.01 19.91 -16.62
C ILE A 17 36.24 20.04 -17.96
N LEU A 18 36.93 20.11 -19.12
CA LEU A 18 36.27 20.40 -20.40
C LEU A 18 35.94 19.19 -21.29
N VAL A 19 36.20 17.94 -20.87
CA VAL A 19 36.04 16.75 -21.75
C VAL A 19 34.99 15.74 -21.27
N LEU A 20 34.27 16.01 -20.18
CA LEU A 20 33.21 15.12 -19.66
C LEU A 20 31.79 15.72 -19.73
N LEU A 21 31.55 16.63 -20.68
CA LEU A 21 30.20 16.91 -21.20
C LEU A 21 30.00 16.19 -22.53
N TRP A 22 30.03 14.86 -22.49
CA TRP A 22 29.27 14.06 -23.46
C TRP A 22 27.88 13.87 -22.88
N THR A 23 27.03 14.86 -23.14
CA THR A 23 25.58 14.73 -22.99
C THR A 23 25.10 13.67 -23.96
N THR A 24 24.80 12.48 -23.44
CA THR A 24 23.90 11.56 -24.14
C THR A 24 22.52 12.21 -24.13
N VAL A 25 22.24 12.99 -25.17
CA VAL A 25 20.90 13.41 -25.53
C VAL A 25 20.15 12.14 -25.90
N THR A 26 19.49 11.51 -24.92
CA THR A 26 18.49 10.50 -25.21
C THR A 26 17.36 11.20 -25.95
N PRO A 27 16.94 10.71 -27.13
CA PRO A 27 15.77 11.28 -27.79
C PRO A 27 14.59 11.16 -26.82
N ALA A 28 13.90 12.26 -26.60
CA ALA A 28 12.64 12.25 -25.88
C ALA A 28 11.72 11.26 -26.60
N VAL A 29 11.48 10.11 -25.97
CA VAL A 29 10.43 9.19 -26.39
C VAL A 29 9.13 9.93 -26.15
N THR A 30 8.67 10.64 -27.17
CA THR A 30 7.30 11.11 -27.27
C THR A 30 6.45 9.85 -27.36
N ARG A 31 6.03 9.32 -26.21
CA ARG A 31 4.86 8.45 -26.18
C ARG A 31 3.75 9.31 -26.78
N ALA A 32 3.34 8.97 -27.99
CA ALA A 32 2.05 9.40 -28.50
C ALA A 32 1.06 9.06 -27.38
N GLN A 33 0.50 10.09 -26.72
CA GLN A 33 -0.71 9.91 -25.96
C GLN A 33 -1.70 9.37 -26.97
N ALA A 34 -1.92 8.05 -26.93
CA ALA A 34 -3.12 7.49 -27.52
C ALA A 34 -4.23 8.29 -26.85
N SER A 35 -4.85 9.17 -27.62
CA SER A 35 -6.10 9.81 -27.25
C SER A 35 -7.01 8.64 -26.90
N MET A 36 -7.19 8.39 -25.60
CA MET A 36 -8.17 7.42 -25.17
C MET A 36 -9.47 7.87 -25.83
N PRO A 37 -10.19 6.97 -26.53
CA PRO A 37 -11.46 7.33 -27.13
C PRO A 37 -12.27 8.00 -26.03
N LEU A 38 -12.79 9.19 -26.32
CA LEU A 38 -13.74 9.86 -25.44
C LEU A 38 -14.83 8.83 -25.20
N VAL A 39 -14.86 8.26 -24.00
CA VAL A 39 -15.97 7.39 -23.60
C VAL A 39 -17.13 8.36 -23.54
N GLU A 40 -17.99 8.34 -24.56
CA GLU A 40 -19.26 9.04 -24.52
C GLU A 40 -19.90 8.65 -23.20
N GLU A 41 -20.19 9.67 -22.36
CA GLU A 41 -20.86 9.43 -21.09
C GLU A 41 -22.07 8.57 -21.39
N PRO A 42 -22.19 7.37 -20.77
CA PRO A 42 -23.31 6.51 -21.02
C PRO A 42 -24.57 7.35 -20.81
N ASN A 43 -25.42 7.42 -21.82
CA ASN A 43 -26.68 8.14 -21.73
C ASN A 43 -27.51 7.43 -20.65
N ILE A 44 -27.35 7.88 -19.40
CA ILE A 44 -28.08 7.38 -18.24
C ILE A 44 -29.50 7.87 -18.44
N THR A 45 -30.25 7.10 -19.21
CA THR A 45 -31.70 7.23 -19.27
C THR A 45 -32.15 7.07 -17.83
N THR A 46 -32.71 8.13 -17.25
CA THR A 46 -33.22 8.16 -15.89
C THR A 46 -34.27 7.07 -15.77
N VAL A 47 -33.84 5.88 -15.32
CA VAL A 47 -34.76 4.84 -14.89
C VAL A 47 -35.48 5.44 -13.69
N PRO A 48 -36.82 5.51 -13.67
CA PRO A 48 -37.54 6.00 -12.52
C PRO A 48 -37.07 5.25 -11.30
N GLU A 49 -36.57 5.99 -10.31
CA GLU A 49 -36.10 5.51 -9.03
C GLU A 49 -37.29 4.85 -8.32
N THR A 50 -37.47 3.57 -8.63
CA THR A 50 -38.40 2.72 -7.93
C THR A 50 -37.58 2.25 -6.74
N GLU A 51 -37.73 2.94 -5.60
CA GLU A 51 -37.11 2.48 -4.37
C GLU A 51 -37.41 0.99 -4.23
N PRO A 52 -36.40 0.11 -4.22
CA PRO A 52 -36.64 -1.31 -4.11
C PRO A 52 -37.42 -1.48 -2.80
N THR A 53 -38.65 -1.98 -2.92
CA THR A 53 -39.41 -2.37 -1.75
C THR A 53 -38.60 -3.49 -1.12
N VAL A 54 -37.83 -3.18 -0.07
CA VAL A 54 -37.03 -4.16 0.67
C VAL A 54 -38.04 -4.99 1.43
N THR A 55 -38.56 -6.02 0.77
CA THR A 55 -39.30 -7.09 1.42
C THR A 55 -38.41 -7.60 2.54
N ALA A 56 -38.90 -7.56 3.78
CA ALA A 56 -38.17 -7.97 4.97
C ALA A 56 -37.34 -9.22 4.67
N ALA A 57 -36.02 -9.12 4.84
CA ALA A 57 -35.08 -10.17 4.52
C ALA A 57 -35.63 -11.50 5.06
N ALA A 58 -35.88 -12.45 4.16
CA ALA A 58 -36.17 -13.81 4.57
C ALA A 58 -35.10 -14.21 5.60
N ALA A 59 -35.51 -14.76 6.74
CA ALA A 59 -34.61 -15.16 7.81
C ALA A 59 -33.41 -15.87 7.17
N ALA A 60 -32.21 -15.30 7.37
CA ALA A 60 -30.99 -15.82 6.76
C ALA A 60 -30.95 -17.33 7.00
N ALA A 61 -30.75 -18.11 5.93
CA ALA A 61 -30.65 -19.55 6.05
C ALA A 61 -29.64 -19.88 7.17
N ASP A 62 -29.98 -20.81 8.05
CA ASP A 62 -29.13 -21.20 9.17
C ASP A 62 -27.84 -21.82 8.61
N CYS A 63 -26.83 -20.96 8.42
CA CYS A 63 -25.54 -21.30 7.84
C CYS A 63 -24.58 -21.88 8.88
N SER A 64 -25.02 -22.13 10.11
CA SER A 64 -24.20 -22.76 11.15
C SER A 64 -23.67 -24.15 10.75
N ASN A 65 -24.32 -24.81 9.80
CA ASN A 65 -23.95 -26.15 9.28
C ASN A 65 -23.47 -26.14 7.81
N SER A 66 -23.10 -24.99 7.26
CA SER A 66 -22.64 -24.91 5.86
C SER A 66 -21.32 -25.69 5.68
N PRO A 67 -21.21 -26.57 4.67
CA PRO A 67 -19.95 -27.26 4.36
C PRO A 67 -18.87 -26.31 3.81
N PHE A 68 -19.24 -25.06 3.50
CA PHE A 68 -18.35 -24.01 3.04
C PHE A 68 -17.87 -23.09 4.17
N GLY A 69 -18.18 -23.42 5.44
CA GLY A 69 -17.85 -22.60 6.60
C GLY A 69 -18.96 -21.61 6.98
N GLY A 70 -18.71 -20.84 8.05
CA GLY A 70 -19.66 -19.83 8.54
C GLY A 70 -19.96 -18.74 7.49
N LEU A 71 -21.13 -18.13 7.60
CA LEU A 71 -21.53 -17.03 6.73
C LEU A 71 -20.73 -15.77 7.08
N LEU A 72 -19.94 -15.26 6.15
CA LEU A 72 -19.39 -13.90 6.24
C LEU A 72 -20.50 -12.93 5.82
N LEU A 73 -21.08 -12.24 6.79
CA LEU A 73 -22.02 -11.15 6.53
C LEU A 73 -21.23 -9.92 6.08
N VAL A 74 -20.98 -9.82 4.78
CA VAL A 74 -20.43 -8.59 4.19
C VAL A 74 -21.41 -7.45 4.44
N GLY A 75 -21.04 -6.52 5.34
CA GLY A 75 -21.86 -5.38 5.73
C GLY A 75 -22.59 -5.50 7.09
N ALA A 76 -22.31 -6.52 7.91
CA ALA A 76 -22.62 -6.40 9.35
C ALA A 76 -21.68 -5.38 10.01
N GLU A 77 -20.42 -5.35 9.56
CA GLU A 77 -19.50 -4.25 9.82
C GLU A 77 -19.91 -3.03 8.97
N ARG A 78 -20.08 -1.89 9.63
CA ARG A 78 -20.49 -0.62 9.00
C ARG A 78 -19.32 0.15 8.38
N GLU A 79 -18.12 -0.43 8.36
CA GLU A 79 -16.89 0.27 8.00
C GLU A 79 -16.29 -0.22 6.68
N ILE A 80 -15.81 0.72 5.85
CA ILE A 80 -15.00 0.46 4.66
C ILE A 80 -13.65 1.14 4.85
N PHE A 81 -12.57 0.42 4.60
CA PHE A 81 -11.23 0.98 4.57
C PHE A 81 -10.75 1.11 3.13
N VAL A 82 -10.23 2.29 2.79
CA VAL A 82 -9.76 2.60 1.44
C VAL A 82 -8.30 3.03 1.51
N SER A 83 -7.44 2.32 0.78
CA SER A 83 -6.03 2.67 0.58
C SER A 83 -5.86 3.25 -0.82
N TYR A 84 -5.21 4.41 -0.92
CA TYR A 84 -4.94 5.03 -2.22
C TYR A 84 -3.71 5.92 -2.19
N ARG A 85 -3.17 6.18 -3.37
CA ARG A 85 -2.10 7.15 -3.58
C ARG A 85 -2.73 8.52 -3.86
N GLY A 86 -2.32 9.55 -3.13
CA GLY A 86 -2.81 10.91 -3.35
C GLY A 86 -2.50 11.43 -4.76
N GLY A 87 -3.51 11.98 -5.43
CA GLY A 87 -3.39 12.44 -6.83
C GLY A 87 -3.06 13.92 -7.00
N THR A 88 -3.24 14.73 -5.95
CA THR A 88 -3.24 16.20 -6.04
C THR A 88 -2.49 16.84 -4.88
N ALA A 89 -1.98 18.05 -5.09
CA ALA A 89 -1.36 18.84 -4.02
C ALA A 89 -2.35 19.15 -2.88
N PRO A 90 -1.89 19.23 -1.61
CA PRO A 90 -0.50 19.05 -1.18
C PRO A 90 -0.07 17.57 -1.02
N HIS A 91 -0.99 16.62 -1.13
CA HIS A 91 -0.80 15.19 -0.82
C HIS A 91 -0.39 14.34 -2.03
N GLN A 92 0.27 14.95 -3.02
CA GLN A 92 0.57 14.24 -4.27
C GLN A 92 1.59 13.13 -4.02
N GLY A 93 1.21 11.90 -4.39
CA GLY A 93 2.03 10.70 -4.24
C GLY A 93 2.04 10.11 -2.83
N GLU A 94 1.38 10.71 -1.87
CA GLU A 94 1.32 10.23 -0.49
C GLU A 94 0.46 8.95 -0.35
N LEU A 95 0.82 8.05 0.57
CA LEU A 95 -0.05 6.96 0.99
C LEU A 95 -1.16 7.52 1.87
N ILE A 96 -2.41 7.32 1.47
CA ILE A 96 -3.58 7.79 2.20
C ILE A 96 -4.44 6.60 2.58
N ALA A 97 -4.93 6.63 3.81
CA ALA A 97 -5.99 5.74 4.27
C ALA A 97 -7.22 6.55 4.62
N THR A 98 -8.39 6.06 4.21
CA THR A 98 -9.66 6.61 4.66
C THR A 98 -10.53 5.50 5.23
N ARG A 99 -11.00 5.69 6.46
CA ARG A 99 -12.07 4.87 7.06
C ARG A 99 -13.40 5.56 6.80
N LEU A 100 -14.27 4.88 6.08
CA LEU A 100 -15.65 5.27 5.84
C LEU A 100 -16.55 4.48 6.78
N ASP A 101 -17.55 5.13 7.35
CA ASP A 101 -18.56 4.50 8.19
C ASP A 101 -19.95 4.75 7.61
N LEU A 102 -20.82 3.74 7.69
CA LEU A 102 -22.19 3.80 7.21
C LEU A 102 -23.05 4.51 8.25
N THR A 103 -23.47 5.74 7.95
CA THR A 103 -24.40 6.50 8.79
C THR A 103 -25.78 5.84 8.90
N ASP A 104 -26.58 6.25 9.88
CA ASP A 104 -27.97 5.76 10.04
C ASP A 104 -28.87 6.09 8.84
N ALA A 105 -28.47 7.08 8.03
CA ALA A 105 -29.11 7.43 6.77
C ALA A 105 -28.68 6.53 5.59
N GLY A 106 -27.92 5.46 5.84
CA GLY A 106 -27.44 4.53 4.82
C GLY A 106 -26.39 5.12 3.89
N LYS A 107 -25.66 6.15 4.32
CA LYS A 107 -24.60 6.81 3.52
C LYS A 107 -23.23 6.59 4.14
N PHE A 108 -22.25 6.21 3.34
CA PHE A 108 -20.85 6.17 3.76
C PHE A 108 -20.32 7.58 3.95
N GLN A 109 -19.71 7.85 5.11
CA GLN A 109 -19.04 9.10 5.40
C GLN A 109 -17.61 8.85 5.91
N PRO A 110 -16.62 9.66 5.49
CA PRO A 110 -15.29 9.60 6.08
C PRO A 110 -15.35 9.92 7.57
N GLN A 111 -14.91 8.97 8.38
CA GLN A 111 -14.70 9.18 9.82
C GLN A 111 -13.28 9.66 10.11
N ALA A 112 -12.30 9.04 9.44
CA ALA A 112 -10.89 9.35 9.61
C ALA A 112 -10.20 9.28 8.26
N THR A 113 -9.30 10.22 8.01
CA THR A 113 -8.35 10.16 6.90
C THR A 113 -6.96 10.38 7.45
N TRP A 114 -6.06 9.46 7.16
CA TRP A 114 -4.66 9.54 7.54
C TRP A 114 -3.80 9.79 6.30
N PHE A 115 -2.84 10.68 6.48
CA PHE A 115 -1.92 11.16 5.46
C PHE A 115 -0.51 10.71 5.87
N GLY A 116 0.03 9.72 5.16
CA GLY A 116 1.25 9.03 5.61
C GLY A 116 2.49 9.92 5.76
N SER A 117 2.69 10.89 4.86
CA SER A 117 3.83 11.80 4.87
C SER A 117 3.87 12.71 6.10
N THR A 118 2.75 12.87 6.81
CA THR A 118 2.73 13.56 8.11
C THR A 118 3.47 12.79 9.21
N THR A 119 3.63 11.48 9.04
CA THR A 119 4.19 10.56 10.04
C THR A 119 5.55 10.01 9.63
N ASP A 120 5.74 9.64 8.36
CA ASP A 120 7.02 9.15 7.83
C ASP A 120 7.22 9.63 6.38
N ALA A 121 8.38 10.20 6.08
CA ALA A 121 8.73 10.67 4.74
C ALA A 121 8.73 9.54 3.68
N ALA A 122 8.97 8.29 4.08
CA ALA A 122 8.91 7.13 3.19
C ALA A 122 7.48 6.79 2.73
N LEU A 123 6.47 7.38 3.35
CA LEU A 123 5.07 7.31 2.94
C LEU A 123 4.72 8.39 1.90
N GLY A 124 5.71 9.20 1.50
CA GLY A 124 5.64 10.10 0.35
C GLY A 124 6.06 9.40 -0.94
N ASN A 125 5.39 9.73 -2.04
CA ASN A 125 5.64 9.19 -3.39
C ASN A 125 5.60 7.65 -3.48
N VAL A 126 4.56 7.05 -2.93
CA VAL A 126 4.32 5.60 -2.97
C VAL A 126 3.78 5.15 -4.34
N THR A 127 3.85 3.85 -4.63
CA THR A 127 3.22 3.22 -5.80
C THR A 127 2.62 1.86 -5.44
N ASP A 128 1.71 1.39 -6.29
CA ASP A 128 1.03 0.08 -6.19
C ASP A 128 0.45 -0.22 -4.79
N PRO A 129 -0.39 0.66 -4.21
CA PRO A 129 -1.00 0.38 -2.92
C PRO A 129 -1.92 -0.84 -3.00
N ALA A 130 -1.77 -1.76 -2.05
CA ALA A 130 -2.72 -2.83 -1.74
C ALA A 130 -3.05 -2.74 -0.26
N ALA A 131 -4.20 -3.27 0.18
CA ALA A 131 -4.57 -3.22 1.57
C ALA A 131 -5.45 -4.39 2.02
N THR A 132 -5.41 -4.64 3.31
CA THR A 132 -6.24 -5.61 4.03
C THR A 132 -6.56 -5.05 5.42
N VAL A 133 -7.45 -5.73 6.12
CA VAL A 133 -7.70 -5.51 7.55
C VAL A 133 -7.28 -6.76 8.31
N ALA A 134 -6.73 -6.61 9.52
CA ALA A 134 -6.27 -7.72 10.35
C ALA A 134 -6.40 -7.35 11.83
N ASP A 135 -6.84 -8.27 12.69
CA ASP A 135 -6.76 -8.12 14.15
C ASP A 135 -5.37 -8.59 14.60
N LEU A 136 -4.42 -7.66 14.63
CA LEU A 136 -2.99 -7.95 14.79
C LEU A 136 -2.59 -8.25 16.24
N ASN A 137 -3.42 -7.87 17.21
CA ASN A 137 -3.15 -8.05 18.64
C ASN A 137 -4.21 -8.90 19.37
N ALA A 138 -5.18 -9.44 18.64
CA ALA A 138 -6.29 -10.22 19.17
C ALA A 138 -7.19 -9.47 20.17
N ASP A 139 -7.33 -8.15 20.03
CA ASP A 139 -8.20 -7.34 20.88
C ASP A 139 -9.66 -7.28 20.39
N GLY A 140 -9.95 -7.94 19.27
CA GLY A 140 -11.26 -7.97 18.63
C GLY A 140 -11.52 -6.77 17.73
N LYS A 141 -10.54 -5.89 17.50
CA LYS A 141 -10.60 -4.79 16.56
C LYS A 141 -9.63 -5.03 15.43
N PHE A 142 -10.03 -4.60 14.24
CA PHE A 142 -9.18 -4.71 13.07
C PHE A 142 -8.31 -3.46 12.92
N GLU A 143 -7.05 -3.70 12.59
CA GLU A 143 -6.11 -2.71 12.08
C GLU A 143 -6.15 -2.67 10.56
N PHE A 144 -5.93 -1.47 10.02
CA PHE A 144 -5.85 -1.27 8.58
C PHE A 144 -4.40 -1.37 8.10
N VAL A 145 -4.12 -2.35 7.25
CA VAL A 145 -2.76 -2.65 6.78
C VAL A 145 -2.66 -2.34 5.29
N GLN A 146 -1.67 -1.53 4.93
CA GLN A 146 -1.43 -1.08 3.55
C GLN A 146 -0.05 -1.56 3.10
N ALA A 147 0.01 -2.35 2.05
CA ALA A 147 1.22 -2.67 1.32
C ALA A 147 1.47 -1.64 0.22
N PHE A 148 2.72 -1.25 0.02
CA PHE A 148 3.10 -0.30 -1.02
C PHE A 148 4.58 -0.43 -1.37
N ARG A 149 4.96 0.24 -2.46
CA ARG A 149 6.36 0.49 -2.81
C ARG A 149 6.68 1.96 -2.60
N ASP A 150 7.75 2.24 -1.85
CA ASP A 150 8.17 3.61 -1.55
C ASP A 150 8.94 4.27 -2.72
N ALA A 151 9.40 5.51 -2.50
CA ALA A 151 10.16 6.27 -3.49
C ALA A 151 11.51 5.64 -3.87
N ASN A 152 12.07 4.78 -3.02
CA ASN A 152 13.34 4.07 -3.26
C ASN A 152 13.12 2.73 -3.98
N GLY A 153 11.87 2.37 -4.27
CA GLY A 153 11.52 1.07 -4.82
C GLY A 153 11.51 -0.06 -3.79
N GLU A 154 11.56 0.26 -2.51
CA GLU A 154 11.52 -0.71 -1.42
C GLU A 154 10.07 -1.09 -1.11
N TYR A 155 9.85 -2.37 -0.85
CA TYR A 155 8.56 -2.88 -0.44
C TYR A 155 8.36 -2.62 1.06
N ARG A 156 7.22 -2.02 1.41
CA ARG A 156 6.87 -1.65 2.78
C ARG A 156 5.41 -1.97 3.09
N LEU A 157 5.15 -2.12 4.38
CA LEU A 157 3.83 -2.13 4.98
C LEU A 157 3.68 -0.92 5.90
N ALA A 158 2.47 -0.39 5.98
CA ALA A 158 2.04 0.50 7.04
C ALA A 158 0.79 -0.08 7.70
N ALA A 159 0.72 -0.06 9.02
CA ALA A 159 -0.47 -0.42 9.77
C ALA A 159 -1.02 0.81 10.49
N GLN A 160 -2.33 0.94 10.51
CA GLN A 160 -3.04 1.91 11.33
C GLN A 160 -3.81 1.18 12.40
N SER A 161 -3.25 1.26 13.61
CA SER A 161 -3.85 0.72 14.81
C SER A 161 -4.90 1.65 15.38
N ASN A 162 -6.02 1.06 15.81
CA ASN A 162 -7.05 1.78 16.56
C ASN A 162 -6.56 2.18 17.96
N SER A 163 -5.48 1.58 18.47
CA SER A 163 -4.99 1.75 19.85
C SER A 163 -3.55 2.30 19.95
N ALA A 164 -2.69 2.03 18.95
CA ALA A 164 -1.26 2.38 18.99
C ALA A 164 -0.82 3.44 17.97
N GLY A 165 -1.72 3.94 17.11
CA GLY A 165 -1.36 4.89 16.05
C GLY A 165 -0.89 4.18 14.78
N SER A 166 0.03 4.80 14.03
CA SER A 166 0.55 4.22 12.78
C SER A 166 1.95 3.65 12.95
N ASP A 167 2.19 2.47 12.38
CA ASP A 167 3.49 1.82 12.36
C ASP A 167 3.87 1.39 10.93
N THR A 168 5.16 1.17 10.68
CA THR A 168 5.67 0.76 9.37
C THR A 168 6.61 -0.44 9.49
N TRP A 169 6.49 -1.36 8.54
CA TRP A 169 7.43 -2.47 8.38
C TRP A 169 8.06 -2.40 7.00
N GLN A 170 9.33 -2.80 6.93
CA GLN A 170 10.09 -2.77 5.69
C GLN A 170 10.59 -4.17 5.34
N GLY A 171 10.24 -4.60 4.12
CA GLY A 171 10.75 -5.85 3.58
C GLY A 171 12.19 -5.74 3.13
N THR A 172 12.90 -6.88 3.13
CA THR A 172 14.27 -6.97 2.62
C THR A 172 14.35 -7.03 1.09
N ALA A 173 13.22 -7.26 0.41
CA ALA A 173 13.15 -7.37 -1.04
C ALA A 173 12.94 -6.00 -1.69
N ARG A 174 13.75 -5.69 -2.71
CA ARG A 174 13.65 -4.46 -3.50
C ARG A 174 12.97 -4.70 -4.84
N ASN A 175 12.40 -3.64 -5.39
CA ASN A 175 11.80 -3.58 -6.74
C ASN A 175 10.70 -4.63 -6.97
N GLN A 176 10.00 -5.04 -5.92
CA GLN A 176 8.83 -5.90 -6.04
C GLN A 176 7.68 -5.12 -6.72
N GLN A 177 6.86 -5.84 -7.48
CA GLN A 177 5.73 -5.36 -8.27
C GLN A 177 4.48 -6.17 -7.94
N TYR A 178 3.30 -5.64 -8.29
CA TYR A 178 2.01 -6.33 -8.16
C TYR A 178 1.75 -6.88 -6.76
N PHE A 179 1.39 -5.97 -5.85
CA PHE A 179 1.07 -6.34 -4.47
C PHE A 179 -0.37 -6.83 -4.35
N ALA A 180 -0.55 -7.90 -3.60
CA ALA A 180 -1.84 -8.31 -3.06
C ALA A 180 -1.65 -8.69 -1.60
N THR A 181 -2.63 -8.34 -0.77
CA THR A 181 -2.60 -8.59 0.67
C THR A 181 -3.85 -9.34 1.09
N ALA A 182 -3.67 -10.28 2.00
CA ALA A 182 -4.75 -10.96 2.70
C ALA A 182 -4.36 -11.09 4.17
N ALA A 183 -5.33 -11.26 5.05
CA ALA A 183 -5.06 -11.50 6.46
C ALA A 183 -6.01 -12.55 7.04
N GLY A 184 -5.60 -13.11 8.17
CA GLY A 184 -6.39 -14.05 8.95
C GLY A 184 -5.51 -14.81 9.93
N ASN A 185 -6.10 -15.72 10.69
CA ASN A 185 -5.35 -16.63 11.56
C ASN A 185 -4.73 -17.79 10.74
N LEU A 186 -3.68 -17.47 9.99
CA LEU A 186 -3.03 -18.32 9.01
C LEU A 186 -2.12 -19.36 9.67
N THR A 187 -1.53 -19.03 10.83
CA THR A 187 -0.73 -19.98 11.61
C THR A 187 -1.55 -20.85 12.56
N ARG A 188 -2.85 -20.54 12.72
CA ARG A 188 -3.74 -21.15 13.72
C ARG A 188 -3.28 -20.88 15.14
N SER A 189 -2.80 -19.66 15.40
CA SER A 189 -2.51 -19.17 16.75
C SER A 189 -3.74 -19.32 17.65
N ALA A 190 -3.51 -19.80 18.88
CA ALA A 190 -4.54 -19.89 19.89
C ALA A 190 -4.95 -18.52 20.46
N GLY A 191 -4.08 -17.51 20.30
CA GLY A 191 -4.35 -16.14 20.73
C GLY A 191 -5.43 -15.46 19.90
N GLY A 192 -5.62 -15.91 18.65
CA GLY A 192 -6.57 -15.31 17.72
C GLY A 192 -5.99 -14.14 16.93
N ASP A 193 -4.72 -13.80 17.16
CA ASP A 193 -3.98 -12.83 16.36
C ASP A 193 -3.95 -13.28 14.90
N GLN A 194 -4.10 -12.31 14.01
CA GLN A 194 -4.13 -12.53 12.58
C GLN A 194 -2.77 -12.15 11.97
N GLU A 195 -2.28 -13.01 11.08
CA GLU A 195 -1.13 -12.70 10.26
C GLU A 195 -1.54 -12.05 8.95
N ILE A 196 -0.61 -11.28 8.38
CA ILE A 196 -0.72 -10.68 7.07
C ILE A 196 0.06 -11.54 6.07
N ALA A 197 -0.62 -12.02 5.04
CA ALA A 197 0.02 -12.57 3.86
C ALA A 197 0.15 -11.50 2.78
N VAL A 198 1.38 -11.25 2.33
CA VAL A 198 1.65 -10.32 1.23
C VAL A 198 2.30 -11.05 0.08
N VAL A 199 1.65 -10.95 -1.06
CA VAL A 199 2.11 -11.50 -2.31
C VAL A 199 2.67 -10.38 -3.16
N SER A 200 3.81 -10.63 -3.78
CA SER A 200 4.42 -9.74 -4.77
C SER A 200 5.15 -10.53 -5.85
N ARG A 201 5.44 -9.87 -6.97
CA ARG A 201 6.28 -10.41 -8.04
C ARG A 201 7.57 -9.63 -8.15
N SER A 202 8.67 -10.34 -8.28
CA SER A 202 9.97 -9.71 -8.53
C SER A 202 10.06 -9.17 -9.97
N PRO A 203 11.08 -8.34 -10.30
CA PRO A 203 11.33 -7.92 -11.67
C PRO A 203 11.60 -9.06 -12.66
N VAL A 204 11.95 -10.24 -12.15
CA VAL A 204 12.20 -11.47 -12.93
C VAL A 204 11.02 -12.45 -12.78
N ASP A 205 9.83 -11.93 -12.48
CA ASP A 205 8.57 -12.69 -12.44
C ASP A 205 8.45 -13.78 -11.36
N SER A 206 9.46 -13.94 -10.49
CA SER A 206 9.33 -14.81 -9.31
C SER A 206 8.23 -14.31 -8.36
N LEU A 207 7.32 -15.19 -7.96
CA LEU A 207 6.31 -14.94 -6.93
C LEU A 207 6.97 -15.01 -5.54
N ASN A 208 6.77 -13.97 -4.73
CA ASN A 208 7.18 -13.90 -3.33
C ASN A 208 5.94 -13.83 -2.45
N VAL A 209 5.87 -14.68 -1.43
CA VAL A 209 4.83 -14.64 -0.39
C VAL A 209 5.51 -14.44 0.95
N HIS A 210 5.19 -13.34 1.62
CA HIS A 210 5.63 -13.02 2.97
C HIS A 210 4.46 -13.23 3.93
N LEU A 211 4.69 -13.96 5.02
CA LEU A 211 3.77 -14.06 6.14
C LEU A 211 4.34 -13.26 7.31
N ILE A 212 3.60 -12.26 7.79
CA ILE A 212 4.07 -11.28 8.77
C ILE A 212 3.12 -11.31 9.96
N ASN A 213 3.65 -11.38 11.18
CA ASN A 213 2.82 -11.30 12.38
C ASN A 213 2.55 -9.85 12.78
N GLY A 214 1.49 -9.62 13.54
CA GLY A 214 1.28 -8.38 14.27
C GLY A 214 2.21 -8.23 15.49
N ALA A 215 2.31 -7.00 16.00
CA ALA A 215 2.87 -6.71 17.32
C ALA A 215 1.74 -6.67 18.37
N SER A 216 2.10 -6.82 19.66
CA SER A 216 1.13 -6.87 20.76
C SER A 216 0.31 -5.59 20.97
N ASP A 217 0.72 -4.49 20.36
CA ASP A 217 0.03 -3.19 20.38
C ASP A 217 -0.84 -2.96 19.12
N GLY A 218 -0.98 -3.97 18.25
CA GLY A 218 -1.66 -3.87 16.97
C GLY A 218 -0.81 -3.19 15.88
N GLY A 219 0.47 -2.93 16.17
CA GLY A 219 1.44 -2.45 15.21
C GLY A 219 2.01 -3.56 14.32
N LEU A 220 3.02 -3.20 13.56
CA LEU A 220 3.82 -4.15 12.80
C LEU A 220 5.06 -4.53 13.61
N PRO A 221 5.73 -5.64 13.31
CA PRO A 221 6.91 -6.02 14.05
C PRO A 221 8.06 -5.08 13.68
N GLY A 222 8.84 -4.62 14.66
CA GLY A 222 10.05 -3.84 14.37
C GLY A 222 11.15 -4.64 13.64
N ASP A 223 11.07 -5.97 13.65
CA ASP A 223 11.98 -6.86 12.94
C ASP A 223 11.51 -7.10 11.49
N PRO A 224 12.36 -6.87 10.47
CA PRO A 224 12.03 -7.12 9.07
C PRO A 224 11.87 -8.61 8.72
N LEU A 225 12.12 -9.55 9.64
CA LEU A 225 12.00 -10.97 9.37
C LEU A 225 10.53 -11.43 9.37
N PRO A 226 10.00 -11.92 8.22
CA PRO A 226 8.67 -12.51 8.19
C PRO A 226 8.66 -13.85 8.95
N LEU A 227 7.49 -14.23 9.48
CA LEU A 227 7.25 -15.57 10.04
C LEU A 227 7.52 -16.67 9.01
N GLY A 228 7.20 -16.39 7.74
CA GLY A 228 7.40 -17.32 6.63
C GLY A 228 7.67 -16.57 5.33
N LEU A 229 8.51 -17.17 4.50
CA LEU A 229 8.85 -16.66 3.17
C LEU A 229 8.82 -17.81 2.17
N TRP A 230 7.96 -17.69 1.17
CA TRP A 230 7.93 -18.60 0.03
C TRP A 230 8.31 -17.83 -1.23
N ARG A 231 9.11 -18.48 -2.07
CA ARG A 231 9.50 -17.93 -3.37
C ARG A 231 9.31 -19.01 -4.42
N SER A 232 8.65 -18.68 -5.53
CA SER A 232 8.74 -19.54 -6.70
C SER A 232 10.17 -19.44 -7.24
N VAL A 233 10.82 -20.58 -7.43
CA VAL A 233 12.03 -20.63 -8.25
C VAL A 233 11.65 -20.33 -9.70
N GLU A 234 12.41 -19.47 -10.36
CA GLU A 234 12.36 -19.41 -11.82
C GLU A 234 12.73 -20.78 -12.39
N ASN A 235 12.00 -21.19 -13.43
CA ASN A 235 12.45 -22.25 -14.34
C ASN A 235 13.22 -21.63 -15.49
#